data_AF-A0A6B8RTA0-F1
#
_entry.id   AF-A0A6B8RTA0-F1
#
_cell.length_a   1.000
_cell.length_b   1.000
_cell.length_c   1.000
_cell.angle_alpha   90.00
_cell.angle_beta   90.00
_cell.angle_gamma   90.00
#
_symmetry.space_group_name_H-M   'P 1'
#
loop_
_entity.id
_entity.type
_entity.pdbx_description
1 polymer ?
#
loop_
_entity_poly.entity_id
_entity_poly.type
_entity_poly.pdbx_seq_one_letter_code
_entity_poly.pdbx_strand_id
1 'polypeptide(L)' 'MMDNLESNYDCADAGGDLHKLKQELAMHRGRPIENQQSQEMISRLENQISFILNKCDINHSSE' A
#
# COMPACT_ATOMS: atom_id res chain seq x y z
N MET A 1 11.00 5.72 -0.05
CA MET A 1 11.71 5.30 -1.28
C MET A 1 10.84 4.28 -2.02
N MET A 2 9.72 4.75 -2.58
CA MET A 2 8.85 4.03 -3.52
C MET A 2 8.17 5.11 -4.37
N ASP A 3 8.98 5.94 -5.03
CA ASP A 3 8.49 7.08 -5.82
C ASP A 3 8.04 6.66 -7.24
N ASN A 4 8.10 5.36 -7.54
CA ASN A 4 7.90 4.84 -8.87
C ASN A 4 7.46 3.37 -8.77
N LEU A 5 6.21 3.11 -8.38
CA LEU A 5 5.53 1.94 -8.95
C LEU A 5 5.29 2.28 -10.43
N GLU A 6 6.39 2.24 -11.20
CA GLU A 6 6.37 2.26 -12.65
C GLU A 6 5.36 1.22 -13.11
N SER A 7 4.74 1.44 -14.27
CA SER A 7 3.83 0.49 -14.91
C SER A 7 4.39 -0.94 -15.07
N ASN A 8 5.61 -1.21 -14.62
CA ASN A 8 6.30 -2.48 -14.57
C ASN A 8 6.29 -3.23 -13.21
N TYR A 9 5.58 -2.76 -12.17
CA TYR A 9 5.35 -3.55 -10.95
C TYR A 9 4.86 -4.98 -11.27
N ASP A 10 5.54 -5.99 -10.76
CA ASP A 10 5.28 -7.41 -11.00
C ASP A 10 4.33 -7.97 -9.94
N CYS A 11 3.26 -8.62 -10.39
CA CYS A 11 2.19 -9.10 -9.50
C CYS A 11 2.50 -10.45 -8.82
N ALA A 12 3.63 -11.10 -9.13
CA ALA A 12 3.95 -12.42 -8.60
C ALA A 12 4.08 -12.44 -7.05
N ASP A 13 4.57 -11.36 -6.43
CA ASP A 13 4.68 -11.23 -4.98
C ASP A 13 3.68 -10.23 -4.37
N ALA A 14 2.67 -9.80 -5.15
CA ALA A 14 1.75 -8.76 -4.71
C ALA A 14 1.00 -9.09 -3.42
N GLY A 15 0.74 -10.37 -3.14
CA GLY A 15 0.18 -10.80 -1.85
C GLY A 15 1.11 -10.51 -0.65
N GLY A 16 2.41 -10.75 -0.81
CA GLY A 16 3.43 -10.49 0.22
C GLY A 16 3.63 -8.99 0.44
N ASP A 17 3.73 -8.24 -0.65
CA ASP A 17 3.86 -6.78 -0.62
C ASP A 17 2.63 -6.10 0.01
N LEU A 18 1.41 -6.53 -0.37
CA LEU A 18 0.18 -6.02 0.24
C LEU A 18 0.14 -6.29 1.74
N HIS A 19 0.62 -7.45 2.19
CA HIS A 19 0.66 -7.76 3.62
C HIS A 19 1.60 -6.81 4.37
N LYS A 20 2.81 -6.57 3.83
CA LYS A 20 3.78 -5.62 4.40
C LYS A 20 3.22 -4.20 4.43
N LEU A 21 2.68 -3.72 3.31
CA LEU A 21 2.12 -2.37 3.21
C LEU A 21 0.94 -2.15 4.16
N LYS A 22 0.06 -3.14 4.30
CA LYS A 22 -1.06 -3.09 5.26
C LYS A 22 -0.56 -3.09 6.70
N GLN A 23 0.50 -3.84 7.00
CA GLN A 23 1.10 -3.87 8.33
C GLN A 23 1.74 -2.52 8.69
N GLU A 24 2.50 -1.93 7.76
CA GLU A 24 3.06 -0.57 7.93
C GLU A 24 1.95 0.46 8.13
N LEU A 25 0.89 0.42 7.31
CA LEU A 25 -0.26 1.31 7.44
C LEU A 25 -0.91 1.20 8.82
N ALA A 26 -1.08 -0.02 9.34
CA ALA A 26 -1.63 -0.25 10.67
C ALA A 26 -0.72 0.30 11.78
N MET A 27 0.60 0.12 11.66
CA MET A 27 1.57 0.70 12.61
C MET A 27 1.53 2.23 12.63
N HIS A 28 1.35 2.86 11.47
CA HIS A 28 1.26 4.31 11.36
C HIS A 28 -0.08 4.86 11.84
N ARG A 29 -1.20 4.16 11.59
CA ARG A 29 -2.53 4.53 12.07
C ARG A 29 -2.72 4.31 13.58
N GLY A 30 -2.04 3.34 14.16
CA GLY A 30 -2.10 3.03 15.59
C GLY A 30 -1.39 4.05 16.48
N ARG A 31 -0.64 5.00 15.90
CA ARG A 31 -0.02 6.10 16.62
C ARG A 31 -0.90 7.36 16.49
N PRO A 32 -0.99 8.21 17.52
CA PRO A 32 -1.62 9.51 17.37
C PRO A 32 -0.92 10.24 16.23
N ILE A 33 -1.69 10.62 15.20
CA ILE A 33 -1.14 11.33 14.05
C ILE A 33 -0.92 12.78 14.48
N GLU A 34 0.26 13.05 15.02
CA GLU A 34 0.60 14.37 15.56
C GLU A 34 1.09 15.33 14.46
N ASN A 35 1.59 14.80 13.34
CA ASN A 35 2.23 15.59 12.29
C ASN A 35 1.68 15.30 10.89
N GLN A 36 1.61 16.35 10.06
CA GLN A 36 1.23 16.29 8.64
C GLN A 36 2.07 15.27 7.85
N GLN A 37 3.35 15.12 8.20
CA GLN A 37 4.23 14.12 7.62
C GLN A 37 3.74 12.67 7.83
N SER A 38 3.12 12.38 8.98
CA SER A 38 2.56 11.05 9.26
C SER A 38 1.29 10.80 8.45
N GLN A 39 0.46 11.83 8.26
CA GLN A 39 -0.68 11.76 7.33
C GLN A 39 -0.23 11.51 5.90
N GLU A 40 0.77 12.24 5.41
CA GLU A 40 1.31 12.03 4.07
C GLU A 40 1.86 10.61 3.89
N MET A 41 2.52 10.05 4.90
CA MET A 41 3.03 8.68 4.86
C MET A 41 1.88 7.65 4.79
N ILE A 42 0.83 7.85 5.59
CA ILE A 42 -0.40 7.04 5.52
C ILE A 42 -1.03 7.12 4.12
N SER A 43 -1.23 8.33 3.58
CA SER A 43 -1.82 8.50 2.26
C SER A 43 -0.98 7.86 1.15
N ARG A 44 0.36 7.92 1.25
CA ARG A 44 1.24 7.22 0.31
C ARG A 44 1.10 5.70 0.40
N LEU A 45 1.01 5.13 1.60
CA LEU A 45 0.79 3.70 1.79
C LEU A 45 -0.55 3.26 1.22
N GLU A 46 -1.62 4.03 1.44
CA GLU A 46 -2.95 3.75 0.90
C GLU A 46 -2.99 3.77 -0.62
N ASN A 47 -2.33 4.76 -1.24
CA ASN A 47 -2.22 4.83 -2.70
C ASN A 47 -1.47 3.63 -3.28
N GLN A 48 -0.40 3.19 -2.62
CA GLN A 48 0.38 2.01 -3.07
C GLN A 48 -0.45 0.72 -2.96
N ILE A 49 -1.15 0.52 -1.84
CA ILE A 49 -2.05 -0.63 -1.66
C ILE A 49 -3.11 -0.63 -2.76
N SER A 50 -3.75 0.52 -2.99
CA SER A 50 -4.81 0.66 -4.01
C SER A 50 -4.26 0.40 -5.41
N PHE A 51 -3.06 0.91 -5.73
CA PHE A 51 -2.40 0.66 -7.00
C PHE A 51 -2.15 -0.83 -7.21
N ILE A 52 -1.59 -1.54 -6.25
CA ILE A 52 -1.30 -2.97 -6.36
C ILE A 52 -2.60 -3.77 -6.50
N LEU A 53 -3.62 -3.45 -5.71
CA LEU A 53 -4.93 -4.10 -5.79
C LEU A 53 -5.58 -3.93 -7.17
N ASN A 54 -5.52 -2.73 -7.73
CA ASN A 54 -6.08 -2.43 -9.06
C ASN A 54 -5.23 -3.03 -10.18
N LYS A 55 -3.91 -2.93 -10.10
CA LYS A 55 -3.01 -3.39 -11.15
C LYS A 55 -2.97 -4.91 -11.26
N CYS A 56 -2.93 -5.59 -10.12
CA CYS A 56 -2.85 -7.04 -10.06
C CYS A 56 -4.24 -7.70 -10.01
N ASP A 57 -5.31 -6.91 -10.14
CA ASP A 57 -6.71 -7.36 -10.09
C ASP A 57 -7.04 -8.21 -8.85
N ILE A 58 -6.30 -8.03 -7.76
CA ILE A 58 -6.41 -8.82 -6.53
C ILE A 58 -7.76 -8.58 -5.82
N ASN A 59 -8.45 -7.49 -6.17
CA ASN A 59 -9.79 -7.17 -5.68
C ASN A 59 -10.90 -8.05 -6.29
N HIS A 60 -10.61 -8.79 -7.37
CA HIS A 60 -11.61 -9.59 -8.10
C HIS A 60 -11.61 -11.09 -7.74
N SER A 61 -10.79 -11.52 -6.77
CA SER A 61 -10.79 -12.91 -6.28
C SER A 61 -11.79 -13.08 -5.13
N SER A 62 -13.07 -13.01 -5.45
CA SER A 62 -14.16 -13.52 -4.62
C SER A 62 -15.15 -14.25 -5.54
N GLU A 63 -14.74 -15.42 -6.01
CA GLU A 63 -15.63 -16.51 -6.46
C GLU A 63 -15.18 -17.81 -5.78
#